data_AF-A0A3D0ZPZ7-F1
#
_entry.id   AF-A0A3D0ZPZ7-F1
#
_cell.length_a   1.000
_cell.length_b   1.000
_cell.length_c   1.000
_cell.angle_alpha   90.00
_cell.angle_beta   90.00
_cell.angle_gamma   90.00
#
_symmetry.space_group_name_H-M   'P 1'
#
loop_
_entity.id
_entity.type
_entity.pdbx_description
1 polymer ?
#
loop_
_entity_poly.entity_id
_entity_poly.type
_entity_poly.pdbx_seq_one_letter_code
_entity_poly.pdbx_strand_id
1 'polypeptide(L)'
;MKEVEMLFLVVCEGREYYNLFEEIPCPNGILDGRDILNEELKKRVLQEFHGLAGVKFCGAAWRPAYGELPQIEIYPLRQLAFAGV
;
A
#
# COMPACT_ATOMS: atom_id res chain seq x y z
N MET A 1 4.72 -4.65 24.64
CA MET A 1 5.11 -5.38 23.42
C MET A 1 5.65 -4.34 22.45
N LYS A 2 6.81 -4.53 21.84
CA LYS A 2 7.24 -3.61 20.76
C LYS A 2 6.43 -3.97 19.52
N GLU A 3 5.70 -3.02 18.96
CA GLU A 3 5.08 -3.16 17.64
C GLU A 3 6.19 -3.49 16.64
N VAL A 4 5.99 -4.54 15.86
CA VAL A 4 6.97 -4.99 14.87
C VAL A 4 6.55 -4.36 13.55
N GLU A 5 7.27 -3.32 13.13
CA GLU A 5 7.09 -2.75 11.80
C GLU A 5 7.51 -3.78 10.73
N MET A 6 6.61 -4.04 9.77
CA MET A 6 6.83 -4.96 8.66
C MET A 6 7.04 -4.18 7.36
N LEU A 7 8.06 -4.56 6.59
CA LEU A 7 8.35 -3.94 5.30
C LEU A 7 7.48 -4.55 4.20
N PHE A 8 6.77 -3.69 3.47
CA PHE A 8 5.95 -4.07 2.33
C PHE A 8 6.47 -3.42 1.05
N LEU A 9 6.34 -4.17 -0.05
CA LEU A 9 6.37 -3.61 -1.39
C LEU A 9 4.97 -3.11 -1.77
N VAL A 10 4.80 -1.80 -1.89
CA VAL A 10 3.54 -1.18 -2.29
C VAL A 10 3.60 -0.81 -3.76
N VAL A 11 2.75 -1.42 -4.58
CA VAL A 11 2.59 -1.11 -6.00
C VAL A 11 1.44 -0.12 -6.14
N CYS A 12 1.73 1.05 -6.72
CA CYS A 12 0.75 2.09 -6.97
C CYS A 12 0.84 2.49 -8.45
N GLU A 13 -0.19 2.17 -9.23
CA GLU A 13 -0.28 2.50 -10.68
C GLU A 13 0.98 2.08 -11.47
N GLY A 14 1.51 0.87 -11.19
CA GLY A 14 2.70 0.33 -11.86
C GLY A 14 4.04 0.85 -11.33
N ARG A 15 4.04 1.70 -10.29
CA ARG A 15 5.23 2.15 -9.58
C ARG A 15 5.38 1.42 -8.26
N GLU A 16 6.63 1.16 -7.88
CA GLU A 16 6.96 0.39 -6.68
C GLU A 16 7.51 1.30 -5.59
N TYR A 17 7.00 1.10 -4.38
CA TYR A 17 7.39 1.82 -3.18
C TYR A 17 7.68 0.81 -2.07
N TYR A 18 8.62 1.13 -1.19
CA TYR A 18 8.84 0.36 0.02
C TYR A 18 8.26 1.16 1.19
N ASN A 19 7.36 0.55 1.96
CA ASN A 19 6.73 1.18 3.10
C ASN A 19 6.70 0.24 4.30
N LEU A 20 6.99 0.77 5.49
CA LEU A 20 6.81 0.05 6.74
C LEU A 20 5.37 0.24 7.22
N PHE A 21 4.75 -0.83 7.69
CA PHE A 21 3.44 -0.81 8.34
C PHE A 21 3.52 -1.54 9.68
N GLU A 22 2.84 -1.00 10.70
CA GLU A 22 2.71 -1.64 12.02
C GLU A 22 1.82 -2.90 11.97
N GLU A 23 0.83 -2.88 11.09
CA GLU A 23 -0.10 -3.99 10.86
C GLU A 23 -0.18 -4.34 9.37
N ILE A 24 -0.56 -5.59 9.07
CA ILE A 24 -0.77 -6.02 7.68
C ILE A 24 -2.00 -5.28 7.12
N PRO A 25 -1.87 -4.50 6.03
CA PRO A 25 -3.02 -3.83 5.43
C PRO A 25 -4.09 -4.84 5.02
N CYS A 26 -5.33 -4.57 5.41
CA CYS A 26 -6.46 -5.43 5.09
C CYS A 26 -6.67 -5.50 3.57
N PRO A 27 -6.77 -6.70 2.96
CA PRO A 27 -7.19 -6.85 1.58
C PRO A 27 -8.58 -6.22 1.38
N ASN A 28 -8.77 -5.49 0.28
CA ASN A 28 -9.98 -4.69 0.01
C ASN A 28 -10.28 -3.61 1.08
N GLY A 29 -9.30 -3.30 1.94
CA GLY A 29 -9.37 -2.23 2.92
C GLY A 29 -9.04 -0.87 2.33
N ILE A 30 -9.05 0.14 3.21
CA ILE A 30 -8.69 1.52 2.89
C ILE A 30 -7.45 1.89 3.70
N LEU A 31 -6.46 2.47 3.04
CA LEU A 31 -5.29 3.09 3.64
C LEU A 31 -5.45 4.61 3.66
N ASP A 32 -5.17 5.21 4.81
CA ASP A 32 -5.02 6.67 4.91
C ASP A 32 -3.60 7.06 4.50
N GLY A 33 -3.48 8.05 3.62
CA GLY A 33 -2.19 8.55 3.17
C GLY A 33 -1.33 9.08 4.32
N ARG A 34 -1.92 9.48 5.45
CA ARG A 34 -1.20 9.93 6.65
C ARG A 34 -0.40 8.83 7.33
N ASP A 35 -0.84 7.58 7.19
CA ASP A 35 -0.23 6.39 7.80
C ASP A 35 0.91 5.82 6.94
N ILE A 36 1.12 6.38 5.75
CA ILE A 36 2.21 6.01 4.85
C ILE A 36 3.49 6.75 5.29
N LEU A 37 4.55 5.98 5.51
CA LEU A 37 5.86 6.46 5.95
C LEU A 37 6.78 6.82 4.77
N ASN A 38 6.59 6.18 3.62
CA ASN A 38 7.28 6.54 2.39
C ASN A 38 6.76 7.88 1.88
N GLU A 39 7.58 8.94 1.97
CA GLU A 39 7.17 10.30 1.65
C GLU A 39 6.71 10.50 0.19
N GLU A 40 7.31 9.78 -0.77
CA GLU A 40 6.89 9.89 -2.17
C GLU A 40 5.49 9.28 -2.38
N LEU A 41 5.27 8.08 -1.83
CA LEU A 41 3.97 7.41 -1.88
C LEU A 41 2.91 8.20 -1.10
N LYS A 42 3.25 8.68 0.10
CA LYS A 42 2.40 9.53 0.94
C LYS A 42 1.92 10.74 0.18
N LYS A 43 2.84 11.49 -0.44
CA LYS A 43 2.51 12.65 -1.25
C LYS A 43 1.54 12.29 -2.36
N ARG A 44 1.76 11.17 -3.05
CA ARG A 44 0.88 10.68 -4.11
C ARG A 44 -0.53 10.40 -3.60
N VAL A 45 -0.68 9.65 -2.50
CA VAL A 45 -1.99 9.34 -1.93
C VAL A 45 -2.71 10.59 -1.42
N LEU A 46 -2.00 11.48 -0.73
CA LEU A 46 -2.58 12.72 -0.20
C LEU A 46 -3.04 13.68 -1.31
N GLN A 47 -2.26 13.82 -2.39
CA GLN A 47 -2.53 14.81 -3.44
C GLN A 47 -3.37 14.26 -4.59
N GLU A 48 -3.04 13.06 -5.07
CA GLU A 48 -3.67 12.48 -6.27
C GLU A 48 -4.90 11.64 -5.93
N PHE A 49 -4.92 10.98 -4.76
CA PHE A 49 -6.00 10.07 -4.36
C PHE A 49 -6.96 10.69 -3.32
N HIS A 50 -6.83 12.00 -3.07
CA HIS A 50 -7.62 12.75 -2.08
C HIS A 50 -7.51 12.22 -0.65
N GLY A 51 -6.32 11.70 -0.29
CA GLY A 51 -6.03 11.28 1.07
C GLY A 51 -6.22 9.79 1.35
N LEU A 52 -6.91 9.05 0.48
CA LEU A 52 -7.26 7.65 0.74
C LEU A 52 -6.94 6.74 -0.45
N ALA A 53 -6.46 5.54 -0.19
CA ALA A 53 -6.20 4.51 -1.19
C ALA A 53 -6.90 3.20 -0.86
N GLY A 54 -7.48 2.52 -1.84
CA GLY A 54 -7.98 1.15 -1.69
C GLY A 54 -6.83 0.15 -1.82
N VAL A 55 -6.90 -0.96 -1.07
CA VAL A 55 -5.95 -2.08 -1.17
C VAL A 55 -6.56 -3.19 -2.01
N LYS A 56 -5.94 -3.57 -3.14
CA LYS A 56 -6.53 -4.49 -4.13
C LYS A 56 -6.10 -5.93 -3.92
N PHE A 57 -4.81 -6.11 -3.70
CA PHE A 57 -4.14 -7.39 -3.76
C PHE A 57 -3.06 -7.42 -2.70
N CYS A 58 -2.97 -8.54 -1.97
CA CYS A 58 -1.88 -8.85 -1.08
C CYS A 58 -1.23 -10.14 -1.58
N GLY A 59 0.04 -10.07 -1.98
CA GLY A 59 0.82 -11.21 -2.47
C GLY A 59 2.23 -11.20 -1.88
N ALA A 60 3.13 -11.98 -2.47
CA ALA A 60 4.55 -11.97 -2.13
C ALA A 60 5.39 -11.76 -3.39
N ALA A 61 6.48 -11.01 -3.26
CA ALA A 61 7.40 -10.73 -4.35
C ALA A 61 8.85 -10.92 -3.89
N TRP A 62 9.65 -11.63 -4.68
CA TRP A 62 11.08 -11.78 -4.41
C TRP A 62 11.86 -10.54 -4.85
N ARG A 63 12.63 -9.95 -3.94
CA ARG A 63 13.53 -8.82 -4.19
C ARG A 63 14.96 -9.16 -3.78
N PRO A 64 15.96 -9.04 -4.66
CA PRO A 64 17.35 -9.37 -4.31
C PRO A 64 17.89 -8.68 -3.06
N ALA A 65 17.45 -7.46 -2.77
CA ALA A 65 17.91 -6.68 -1.62
C ALA A 65 17.24 -7.05 -0.29
N TYR A 66 16.05 -7.68 -0.32
CA TYR A 66 15.19 -7.86 0.86
C TYR A 66 14.69 -9.29 1.05
N GLY A 67 14.91 -10.18 0.08
CA GLY A 67 14.30 -11.50 0.04
C GLY A 67 12.84 -11.44 -0.40
N GLU A 68 12.04 -12.37 0.10
CA GLU A 68 10.60 -12.41 -0.15
C GLU A 68 9.91 -11.33 0.69
N LEU A 69 9.24 -10.40 0.01
CA LEU A 69 8.49 -9.33 0.65
C LEU A 69 7.00 -9.49 0.41
N PRO A 70 6.16 -9.25 1.42
CA PRO A 70 4.74 -9.00 1.22
C PRO A 70 4.56 -7.82 0.25
N GLN A 71 3.74 -8.01 -0.76
CA GLN A 71 3.38 -7.00 -1.75
C GLN A 71 1.92 -6.61 -1.58
N ILE A 72 1.63 -5.32 -1.60
CA ILE A 72 0.25 -4.83 -1.77
C ILE A 72 0.12 -3.98 -3.03
N GLU A 73 -1.03 -4.02 -3.69
CA GLU A 73 -1.39 -3.07 -4.76
C GLU A 73 -2.41 -2.06 -4.22
N ILE A 74 -2.15 -0.78 -4.40
CA ILE A 74 -3.05 0.30 -3.98
C ILE A 74 -3.54 1.13 -5.17
N TYR A 75 -4.73 1.72 -5.01
CA TYR A 75 -5.40 2.46 -6.07
C TYR A 75 -6.33 3.57 -5.53
N PRO A 76 -6.67 4.59 -6.34
CA PRO A 76 -7.62 5.62 -5.96
C PRO A 76 -9.00 5.05 -5.63
N LEU A 77 -9.66 5.53 -4.56
CA LEU A 77 -11.00 5.04 -4.19
C LEU A 77 -12.06 5.18 -5.30
N ARG A 78 -11.94 6.16 -6.19
CA ARG A 78 -12.84 6.29 -7.36
C ARG A 78 -12.85 5.06 -8.27
N GLN A 79 -11.80 4.24 -8.23
CA GLN A 79 -11.72 2.98 -8.97
C GLN A 79 -12.34 1.80 -8.20
N LEU A 80 -12.64 1.93 -6.89
CA LEU A 80 -13.44 0.95 -6.13
C LEU A 80 -14.89 0.87 -6.63
N ALA A 81 -15.40 1.96 -7.23
CA ALA A 81 -16.79 2.07 -7.68
C ALA A 81 -17.17 1.10 -8.83
N PHE A 82 -16.23 0.29 -9.33
CA PHE A 82 -16.47 -0.63 -10.46
C PHE A 82 -16.19 -2.11 -10.14
N ALA A 83 -15.88 -2.49 -8.91
CA ALA A 83 -15.74 -3.89 -8.50
C ALA A 83 -16.99 -4.43 -7.77
N GLY A 84 -18.16 -3.86 -8.07
CA GLY A 84 -19.46 -4.39 -7.67
C GLY A 84 -20.11 -5.13 -8.84
N VAL A 85 -19.66 -6.37 -9.10
CA VAL A 85 -20.43 -7.41 -9.80
C VAL A 85 -20.25 -8.72 -9.05
#